data_AF-A0A7K4D8I3-F1
#
_entry.id   AF-A0A7K4D8I3-F1
#
_cell.length_a   1.000
_cell.length_b   1.000
_cell.length_c   1.000
_cell.angle_alpha   90.00
_cell.angle_beta   90.00
_cell.angle_gamma   90.00
#
_symmetry.space_group_name_H-M   'P 1'
#
loop_
_entity.id
_entity.type
_entity.pdbx_description
1 polymer ?
#
loop_
_entity_poly.entity_id
_entity_poly.type
_entity_poly.pdbx_seq_one_letter_code
_entity_poly.pdbx_strand_id
1 'polypeptide(L)'
;MADNPRTLGLVLIVTHILVFVFGVAIVDYANSTDVSQKIEVTEADPQIKIDYMTLTEENEKLNDRITLLENQNNIYMGQITQLAKVLVEKDTEISNLKGEIWALKNDILMLNYRLEHQNKESSEIVNDNPPEATPSSVEANNTYTAFISYLPYSARGSLPYPTVYTIVTPNVVNFSSGLSIEEIVNKIRFNIMYINHITEGRPYLIQYADETLVRGKGDCTDKALLLFSCLLSIGYFANDMGIATISKCDGQELHDIVIIKNPGLDTTRFGKYHFDVDGETFYMVDPTNSLSTSVYDISPQYKDCLIVGNLYFQDTNKGKGWMPYRIE
;
A
#
# COMPACT_ATOMS: atom_id res chain seq x y z
N MET A 1 -29.69 1.73 -12.48
CA MET A 1 -30.30 0.41 -12.21
C MET A 1 -29.43 -0.24 -11.16
N ALA A 2 -30.04 -0.62 -10.03
CA ALA A 2 -29.37 -0.74 -8.75
C ALA A 2 -28.42 -1.95 -8.64
N ASP A 3 -27.20 -1.66 -8.19
CA ASP A 3 -26.21 -2.60 -7.68
C ASP A 3 -26.71 -3.23 -6.38
N ASN A 4 -27.19 -4.47 -6.48
CA ASN A 4 -27.48 -5.29 -5.30
C ASN A 4 -26.54 -6.52 -5.32
N PRO A 5 -25.62 -6.65 -4.36
CA PRO A 5 -24.63 -7.73 -4.33
C PRO A 5 -25.26 -9.13 -4.21
N ARG A 6 -26.53 -9.22 -3.81
CA ARG A 6 -27.29 -10.48 -3.80
C ARG A 6 -27.66 -10.97 -5.20
N THR A 7 -27.89 -10.05 -6.14
CA THR A 7 -28.18 -10.37 -7.55
C THR A 7 -26.95 -10.87 -8.28
N LEU A 8 -25.77 -10.31 -7.99
CA LEU A 8 -24.50 -10.78 -8.56
C LEU A 8 -24.15 -12.20 -8.07
N GLY A 9 -24.37 -12.48 -6.78
CA GLY A 9 -24.19 -13.81 -6.20
C GLY A 9 -25.13 -14.86 -6.79
N LEU A 10 -26.39 -14.52 -7.04
CA LEU A 10 -27.36 -15.41 -7.70
C LEU A 10 -27.00 -15.69 -9.16
N VAL A 11 -26.52 -14.70 -9.91
CA VAL A 11 -26.08 -14.88 -11.31
C VAL A 11 -24.84 -15.78 -11.38
N LEU A 12 -23.90 -15.67 -10.43
CA LEU A 12 -22.74 -16.55 -10.35
C LEU A 12 -23.12 -17.99 -9.98
N ILE A 13 -24.05 -18.19 -9.05
CA ILE A 13 -24.51 -19.54 -8.69
C ILE A 13 -25.26 -20.19 -9.86
N VAL A 14 -26.13 -19.46 -10.56
CA VAL A 14 -26.88 -19.98 -11.71
C VAL A 14 -25.95 -20.32 -12.88
N THR A 15 -24.93 -19.50 -13.15
CA THR A 15 -23.95 -19.80 -14.22
C THR A 15 -23.08 -21.01 -13.88
N HIS A 16 -22.67 -21.19 -12.62
CA HIS A 16 -21.90 -22.38 -12.21
C HIS A 16 -22.73 -23.66 -12.20
N ILE A 17 -24.01 -23.58 -11.81
CA ILE A 17 -24.93 -24.74 -11.89
C ILE A 17 -25.21 -25.11 -13.35
N LEU A 18 -25.39 -24.15 -14.25
CA LEU A 18 -25.58 -24.42 -15.68
C LEU A 18 -24.33 -25.06 -16.30
N VAL A 19 -23.14 -24.56 -16.00
CA VAL A 19 -21.87 -25.15 -16.48
C VAL A 19 -21.68 -26.56 -15.90
N PHE A 20 -22.08 -26.81 -14.65
CA PHE A 20 -21.99 -28.13 -14.05
C PHE A 20 -22.99 -29.13 -14.66
N VAL A 21 -24.25 -28.72 -14.88
CA VAL A 21 -25.27 -29.60 -15.48
C VAL A 21 -24.97 -29.90 -16.95
N PHE A 22 -24.54 -28.91 -17.73
CA PHE A 22 -24.13 -29.14 -19.13
C PHE A 22 -22.80 -29.90 -19.22
N GLY A 23 -21.85 -29.64 -18.31
CA GLY A 23 -20.59 -30.38 -18.25
C GLY A 23 -20.80 -31.86 -17.90
N VAL A 24 -21.67 -32.17 -16.95
CA VAL A 24 -22.02 -33.56 -16.58
C VAL A 24 -22.79 -34.24 -17.72
N ALA A 25 -23.72 -33.56 -18.39
CA ALA A 25 -24.46 -34.14 -19.52
C ALA A 25 -23.56 -34.45 -20.74
N ILE A 26 -22.56 -33.62 -21.01
CA ILE A 26 -21.59 -33.87 -22.10
C ILE A 26 -20.64 -35.01 -21.74
N VAL A 27 -20.20 -35.10 -20.48
CA VAL A 27 -19.34 -36.20 -20.00
C VAL A 27 -20.09 -37.53 -19.94
N ASP A 28 -21.36 -37.55 -19.56
CA ASP A 28 -22.19 -38.76 -19.59
C ASP A 28 -22.50 -39.21 -21.03
N TYR A 29 -22.68 -38.27 -21.98
CA TYR A 29 -22.82 -38.58 -23.41
C TYR A 29 -21.51 -39.11 -24.02
N ALA A 30 -20.35 -38.58 -23.60
CA ALA A 30 -19.05 -39.08 -24.07
C ALA A 30 -18.65 -40.43 -23.43
N ASN A 31 -19.15 -40.73 -22.22
CA ASN A 31 -18.85 -41.97 -21.49
C ASN A 31 -19.89 -43.09 -21.71
N SER A 32 -20.94 -42.89 -22.50
CA SER A 32 -21.86 -43.98 -22.86
C SER A 32 -21.24 -44.90 -23.93
N THR A 33 -20.24 -45.68 -23.54
CA THR A 33 -19.88 -46.90 -24.26
C THR A 33 -20.96 -47.95 -24.02
N ASP A 34 -22.03 -47.93 -24.82
CA ASP A 34 -22.64 -49.15 -25.38
C ASP A 34 -23.80 -48.82 -26.35
N VAL A 35 -23.51 -48.72 -27.65
CA VAL A 35 -24.47 -49.14 -28.69
C VAL A 35 -23.67 -49.70 -29.86
N SER A 36 -23.05 -50.87 -29.65
CA SER A 36 -22.73 -51.75 -30.78
C SER A 36 -24.00 -52.51 -31.17
N GLN A 37 -25.01 -51.78 -31.66
CA GLN A 37 -26.15 -52.42 -32.31
C GLN A 37 -25.75 -52.67 -33.76
N LYS A 38 -25.21 -53.88 -34.01
CA LYS A 38 -25.18 -54.47 -35.34
C LYS A 38 -26.61 -54.53 -35.85
N ILE A 39 -27.00 -53.55 -36.65
CA ILE A 39 -28.19 -53.65 -37.48
C ILE A 39 -27.84 -54.62 -38.61
N GLU A 40 -28.31 -55.85 -38.46
CA GLU A 40 -28.36 -56.82 -39.55
C GLU A 40 -29.30 -56.22 -40.61
N VAL A 41 -28.72 -55.77 -41.73
CA VAL A 41 -29.44 -55.12 -42.84
C VAL A 41 -30.34 -56.16 -43.50
N THR A 42 -31.57 -56.25 -43.00
CA THR A 42 -32.68 -56.88 -43.72
C THR A 42 -33.31 -55.77 -44.57
N GLU A 43 -33.04 -55.81 -45.88
CA GLU A 43 -33.57 -54.93 -46.95
C GLU A 43 -34.16 -53.59 -46.47
N ALA A 44 -33.28 -52.70 -45.99
CA ALA A 44 -33.66 -51.37 -45.57
C ALA A 44 -34.24 -50.59 -46.76
N ASP A 45 -35.39 -49.96 -46.54
CA ASP A 45 -35.99 -48.95 -47.41
C ASP A 45 -34.88 -48.03 -47.95
N PRO A 46 -34.70 -47.90 -49.28
CA PRO A 46 -33.67 -47.05 -49.89
C PRO A 46 -33.63 -45.63 -49.30
N GLN A 47 -34.78 -45.12 -48.83
CA GLN A 47 -34.89 -43.81 -48.21
C GLN A 47 -34.13 -43.72 -46.88
N ILE A 48 -34.19 -44.75 -46.02
CA ILE A 48 -33.48 -44.79 -44.72
C ILE A 48 -31.97 -44.75 -44.92
N LYS A 49 -31.47 -45.41 -45.97
CA LYS A 49 -30.04 -45.40 -46.30
C LYS A 49 -29.57 -44.02 -46.78
N ILE A 50 -30.40 -43.34 -47.59
CA ILE A 50 -30.13 -41.98 -48.04
C ILE A 50 -30.12 -41.02 -46.85
N ASP A 51 -31.14 -41.09 -45.99
CA ASP A 51 -31.27 -40.25 -44.80
C ASP A 51 -30.08 -40.45 -43.84
N TYR A 52 -29.63 -41.70 -43.62
CA TYR A 52 -28.45 -42.00 -42.81
C TYR A 52 -27.16 -41.41 -43.40
N MET A 53 -26.98 -41.50 -44.73
CA MET A 53 -25.82 -40.90 -45.41
C MET A 53 -25.83 -39.37 -45.30
N THR A 54 -26.99 -38.73 -45.47
CA THR A 54 -27.14 -37.27 -45.31
C THR A 54 -26.84 -36.84 -43.87
N LEU A 55 -27.37 -37.56 -42.88
CA LEU A 55 -27.12 -37.25 -41.46
C LEU A 55 -25.63 -37.42 -41.09
N THR A 56 -24.96 -38.41 -41.68
CA THR A 56 -23.52 -38.63 -41.48
C THR A 56 -22.70 -37.48 -42.06
N GLU A 57 -23.03 -37.02 -43.27
CA GLU A 57 -22.35 -35.88 -43.91
C GLU A 57 -22.57 -34.56 -43.14
N GLU A 58 -23.78 -34.35 -42.59
CA GLU A 58 -24.08 -33.21 -41.74
C GLU A 58 -23.29 -33.26 -40.42
N ASN A 59 -23.17 -34.44 -39.80
CA ASN A 59 -22.37 -34.63 -38.59
C ASN A 59 -20.88 -34.38 -38.84
N GLU A 60 -20.32 -34.82 -39.96
CA GLU A 60 -18.93 -34.53 -40.34
C GLU A 60 -18.70 -33.02 -40.50
N LYS A 61 -19.60 -32.32 -41.20
CA LYS A 61 -19.54 -30.84 -41.34
C LYS A 61 -19.65 -30.12 -39.99
N LEU A 62 -20.49 -30.62 -39.08
CA LEU A 62 -20.63 -30.04 -37.75
C LEU A 62 -19.34 -30.23 -36.93
N ASN A 63 -18.70 -31.40 -37.05
CA ASN A 63 -17.48 -31.72 -36.34
C ASN A 63 -16.28 -30.89 -36.83
N ASP A 64 -16.19 -30.67 -38.15
CA ASP A 64 -15.22 -29.74 -38.74
C ASP A 64 -15.43 -28.31 -38.23
N ARG A 65 -16.70 -27.89 -38.10
CA ARG A 65 -17.04 -26.56 -37.58
C ARG A 65 -16.69 -26.41 -36.09
N ILE A 66 -16.90 -27.44 -35.28
CA ILE A 66 -16.49 -27.47 -33.86
C ILE A 66 -14.97 -27.31 -33.77
N THR A 67 -14.21 -28.12 -34.52
CA THR A 67 -12.74 -28.07 -34.53
C THR A 67 -12.21 -26.69 -34.93
N LEU A 68 -12.85 -26.04 -35.92
CA LEU A 68 -12.50 -24.67 -36.32
C LEU A 68 -12.75 -23.66 -35.18
N LEU A 69 -13.92 -23.73 -34.52
CA LEU A 69 -14.29 -22.83 -33.43
C LEU A 69 -13.38 -23.02 -32.21
N GLU A 70 -13.01 -24.26 -31.88
CA GLU A 70 -12.05 -24.56 -30.80
C GLU A 70 -10.68 -23.94 -31.08
N ASN A 71 -10.18 -24.06 -32.31
CA ASN A 71 -8.92 -23.43 -32.71
C ASN A 71 -8.98 -21.90 -32.64
N GLN A 72 -10.09 -21.29 -33.08
CA GLN A 72 -10.30 -19.85 -32.94
C GLN A 72 -10.35 -19.41 -31.48
N ASN A 73 -11.04 -20.18 -30.62
CA ASN A 73 -11.14 -19.90 -29.20
C ASN A 73 -9.76 -19.97 -28.52
N ASN A 74 -8.94 -20.95 -28.86
CA ASN A 74 -7.57 -21.07 -28.36
C ASN A 74 -6.70 -19.86 -28.77
N ILE A 75 -6.84 -19.36 -30.01
CA ILE A 75 -6.15 -18.15 -30.47
C ILE A 75 -6.61 -16.93 -29.65
N TYR A 76 -7.92 -16.75 -29.46
CA TYR A 76 -8.44 -15.64 -28.66
C TYR A 76 -8.00 -15.71 -27.20
N MET A 77 -7.98 -16.90 -26.59
CA MET A 77 -7.46 -17.09 -25.24
C MET A 77 -5.98 -16.70 -25.13
N GLY A 78 -5.18 -17.02 -26.15
CA GLY A 78 -3.78 -16.58 -26.24
C GLY A 78 -3.65 -15.05 -26.30
N GLN A 79 -4.47 -14.39 -27.13
CA GLN A 79 -4.49 -12.94 -27.25
C GLN A 79 -4.94 -12.25 -25.96
N ILE A 80 -6.00 -12.76 -25.31
CA ILE A 80 -6.49 -12.25 -24.02
C ILE A 80 -5.39 -12.36 -22.95
N THR A 81 -4.68 -13.48 -22.90
CA THR A 81 -3.58 -13.69 -21.95
C THR A 81 -2.43 -12.71 -22.18
N GLN A 82 -2.06 -12.47 -23.44
CA GLN A 82 -1.03 -11.48 -23.78
C GLN A 82 -1.47 -10.05 -23.44
N LEU A 83 -2.71 -9.68 -23.75
CA LEU A 83 -3.26 -8.36 -23.41
C LEU A 83 -3.32 -8.15 -21.89
N ALA A 84 -3.72 -9.17 -21.13
CA ALA A 84 -3.73 -9.11 -19.66
C ALA A 84 -2.33 -8.87 -19.09
N LYS A 85 -1.30 -9.51 -19.67
CA LYS A 85 0.10 -9.28 -19.28
C LYS A 85 0.52 -7.83 -19.55
N VAL A 86 0.23 -7.31 -20.75
CA VAL A 86 0.53 -5.92 -21.11
C VAL A 86 -0.22 -4.93 -20.20
N LEU A 87 -1.47 -5.23 -19.82
CA LEU A 87 -2.25 -4.41 -18.90
C LEU A 87 -1.54 -4.30 -17.54
N VAL A 88 -1.11 -5.42 -16.97
CA VAL A 88 -0.39 -5.44 -15.68
C VAL A 88 0.95 -4.70 -15.76
N GLU A 89 1.70 -4.87 -16.86
CA GLU A 89 2.94 -4.13 -17.10
C GLU A 89 2.68 -2.62 -17.17
N LYS A 90 1.63 -2.19 -17.87
CA LYS A 90 1.26 -0.79 -18.00
C LYS A 90 0.73 -0.19 -16.69
N ASP A 91 -0.05 -0.94 -15.92
CA ASP A 91 -0.50 -0.50 -14.60
C ASP A 91 0.68 -0.31 -13.64
N THR A 92 1.68 -1.19 -13.72
CA THR A 92 2.94 -1.06 -12.96
C THR A 92 3.71 0.18 -13.38
N GLU A 93 3.84 0.43 -14.68
CA GLU A 93 4.50 1.63 -15.23
C GLU A 93 3.78 2.92 -14.78
N ILE A 94 2.44 2.94 -14.84
CA ILE A 94 1.62 4.07 -14.35
C ILE A 94 1.83 4.29 -12.85
N SER A 95 1.88 3.23 -12.05
CA SER A 95 2.11 3.33 -10.62
C SER A 95 3.50 3.88 -10.31
N ASN A 96 4.53 3.47 -11.05
CA ASN A 96 5.89 4.00 -10.91
C ASN A 96 5.94 5.49 -11.27
N LEU A 97 5.35 5.87 -12.41
CA LEU A 97 5.28 7.27 -12.83
C LEU A 97 4.53 8.14 -11.80
N LYS A 98 3.45 7.63 -11.20
CA LYS A 98 2.77 8.33 -10.10
C LYS A 98 3.68 8.53 -8.89
N GLY A 99 4.49 7.52 -8.53
CA GLY A 99 5.48 7.61 -7.46
C GLY A 99 6.58 8.63 -7.76
N GLU A 100 7.11 8.64 -8.99
CA GLU A 100 8.10 9.62 -9.44
C GLU A 100 7.54 11.04 -9.46
N ILE A 101 6.30 11.21 -9.95
CA ILE A 101 5.59 12.50 -9.89
C ILE A 101 5.44 12.95 -8.44
N TRP A 102 5.12 12.04 -7.51
CA TRP A 102 5.01 12.36 -6.10
C TRP A 102 6.36 12.81 -5.51
N ALA A 103 7.43 12.09 -5.79
CA ALA A 103 8.79 12.45 -5.36
C ALA A 103 9.21 13.81 -5.94
N LEU A 104 9.03 14.02 -7.24
CA LEU A 104 9.34 15.28 -7.92
C LEU A 104 8.48 16.43 -7.41
N LYS A 105 7.20 16.19 -7.12
CA LYS A 105 6.31 17.20 -6.54
C LYS A 105 6.82 17.62 -5.16
N ASN A 106 7.28 16.67 -4.35
CA ASN A 106 7.91 16.97 -3.07
C ASN A 106 9.23 17.72 -3.27
N ASP A 107 10.07 17.34 -4.23
CA ASP A 107 11.32 18.05 -4.54
C ASP A 107 11.06 19.49 -5.02
N ILE A 108 10.05 19.71 -5.86
CA ILE A 108 9.64 21.05 -6.31
C ILE A 108 9.12 21.87 -5.13
N LEU A 109 8.30 21.26 -4.26
CA LEU A 109 7.84 21.92 -3.04
C LEU A 109 9.01 22.28 -2.12
N MET A 110 10.02 21.41 -1.98
CA MET A 110 11.26 21.67 -1.24
C MET A 110 12.02 22.86 -1.82
N LEU A 111 12.18 22.89 -3.15
CA LEU A 111 12.89 23.96 -3.84
C LEU A 111 12.18 25.30 -3.68
N ASN A 112 10.86 25.32 -3.83
CA ASN A 112 10.06 26.54 -3.64
C ASN A 112 10.14 27.04 -2.19
N TYR A 113 10.04 26.16 -1.21
CA TYR A 113 10.17 26.54 0.20
C TYR A 113 11.55 27.16 0.51
N ARG A 114 12.64 26.56 -0.01
CA ARG A 114 14.00 27.11 0.13
C ARG A 114 14.14 28.49 -0.51
N LEU A 115 13.57 28.68 -1.71
CA LEU A 115 13.58 29.97 -2.40
C LEU A 115 12.81 31.05 -1.62
N GLU A 116 11.67 30.71 -1.02
CA GLU A 116 10.88 31.65 -0.21
C GLU A 116 11.60 32.08 1.08
N HIS A 117 12.35 31.17 1.70
CA HIS A 117 13.10 31.46 2.92
C HIS A 117 14.41 32.21 2.65
N GLN A 118 15.11 31.91 1.55
CA GLN A 118 16.28 32.69 1.11
C GLN A 118 15.91 34.13 0.71
N ASN A 119 14.70 34.36 0.17
CA ASN A 119 14.23 35.71 -0.15
C ASN A 119 13.79 36.52 1.08
N LYS A 120 13.44 35.84 2.20
CA LYS A 120 13.17 36.51 3.48
C LYS A 120 14.46 36.91 4.19
N GLU A 121 15.49 36.07 4.17
CA GLU A 121 16.80 36.39 4.77
C GLU A 121 17.57 37.48 4.00
N SER A 122 17.28 37.72 2.72
CA SER A 122 17.91 38.79 1.94
C SER A 122 17.27 40.18 2.13
N SER A 123 16.12 40.26 2.82
CA SER A 123 15.36 41.50 3.01
C SER A 123 15.60 42.18 4.36
N GLU A 124 16.27 41.49 5.29
CA GLU A 124 16.68 42.04 6.59
C GLU A 124 18.14 41.69 6.82
N ILE A 125 19.07 42.62 6.54
CA ILE A 125 20.28 42.94 7.33
C ILE A 125 20.95 44.17 6.69
N VAL A 126 20.85 45.31 7.38
CA VAL A 126 21.82 46.41 7.32
C VAL A 126 22.50 46.47 8.69
N ASN A 127 23.78 46.09 8.73
CA ASN A 127 24.87 46.44 9.68
C ASN A 127 24.64 46.32 11.21
N ASP A 128 25.58 45.89 12.07
CA ASP A 128 27.05 45.76 12.00
C ASP A 128 27.57 44.76 13.08
N ASN A 129 28.71 44.12 12.77
CA ASN A 129 29.72 43.44 13.62
C ASN A 129 29.82 41.88 13.68
N PRO A 130 31.07 41.33 13.80
CA PRO A 130 31.48 40.00 13.28
C PRO A 130 32.05 39.05 14.37
N PRO A 131 32.59 37.87 13.99
CA PRO A 131 31.94 36.71 13.37
C PRO A 131 31.90 35.55 14.39
N GLU A 132 30.71 35.05 14.72
CA GLU A 132 30.60 33.83 15.54
C GLU A 132 30.33 32.62 14.65
N ALA A 133 31.24 31.67 14.76
CA ALA A 133 31.36 30.37 14.10
C ALA A 133 30.12 29.89 13.31
N THR A 134 30.29 29.77 12.00
CA THR A 134 29.60 28.76 11.20
C THR A 134 29.67 27.40 11.90
N PRO A 135 28.56 26.73 12.20
CA PRO A 135 28.59 25.31 12.45
C PRO A 135 28.87 24.64 11.10
N SER A 136 30.14 24.36 10.88
CA SER A 136 30.55 23.25 10.04
C SER A 136 30.13 21.96 10.76
N SER A 137 29.17 21.25 10.18
CA SER A 137 29.12 19.81 10.36
C SER A 137 28.62 19.18 9.07
N VAL A 138 29.58 18.80 8.23
CA VAL A 138 29.46 17.62 7.38
C VAL A 138 29.09 16.48 8.32
N GLU A 139 27.81 16.14 8.41
CA GLU A 139 27.37 14.95 9.15
C GLU A 139 28.01 13.73 8.49
N ALA A 140 28.79 13.00 9.29
CA ALA A 140 29.32 11.72 8.90
C ALA A 140 28.13 10.81 8.53
N ASN A 141 28.16 10.23 7.33
CA ASN A 141 27.30 9.11 6.96
C ASN A 141 27.59 7.95 7.94
N ASN A 142 26.87 7.93 9.06
CA ASN A 142 26.92 6.83 10.01
C ASN A 142 26.23 5.63 9.36
N THR A 143 27.02 4.74 8.77
CA THR A 143 26.51 3.48 8.23
C THR A 143 26.14 2.56 9.40
N TYR A 144 24.83 2.35 9.61
CA TYR A 144 24.32 1.43 10.62
C TYR A 144 24.45 -0.03 10.14
N THR A 145 24.79 -0.94 11.04
CA THR A 145 24.75 -2.39 10.79
C THR A 145 23.63 -3.03 11.60
N ALA A 146 23.02 -4.09 11.07
CA ALA A 146 21.89 -4.76 11.72
C ALA A 146 22.24 -5.23 13.12
N PHE A 147 21.49 -4.77 14.12
CA PHE A 147 21.71 -5.17 15.51
C PHE A 147 20.96 -6.46 15.86
N ILE A 148 19.85 -6.70 15.19
CA ILE A 148 19.03 -7.92 15.36
C ILE A 148 18.87 -8.64 14.03
N SER A 149 18.51 -9.92 14.09
CA SER A 149 18.00 -10.63 12.93
C SER A 149 16.54 -10.25 12.71
N TYR A 150 16.22 -9.75 11.51
CA TYR A 150 14.86 -9.41 11.14
C TYR A 150 14.11 -10.65 10.64
N LEU A 151 12.84 -10.79 10.99
CA LEU A 151 12.01 -11.80 10.36
C LEU A 151 11.96 -11.57 8.84
N PRO A 152 11.91 -12.63 8.02
CA PRO A 152 11.69 -12.47 6.58
C PRO A 152 10.33 -11.81 6.35
N TYR A 153 10.19 -10.99 5.31
CA TYR A 153 8.95 -10.25 5.04
C TYR A 153 7.70 -11.14 4.95
N SER A 154 7.84 -12.39 4.47
CA SER A 154 6.74 -13.36 4.40
C SER A 154 6.20 -13.80 5.76
N ALA A 155 6.94 -13.56 6.84
CA ALA A 155 6.56 -13.91 8.21
C ALA A 155 6.12 -12.68 9.03
N ARG A 156 6.06 -11.49 8.42
CA ARG A 156 5.65 -10.25 9.09
C ARG A 156 4.15 -10.02 8.93
N GLY A 157 3.56 -9.33 9.91
CA GLY A 157 2.20 -8.81 9.79
C GLY A 157 2.13 -7.63 8.83
N SER A 158 0.90 -7.24 8.47
CA SER A 158 0.59 -6.08 7.63
C SER A 158 0.10 -4.86 8.43
N LEU A 159 0.04 -4.95 9.76
CA LEU A 159 -0.44 -3.89 10.63
C LEU A 159 0.74 -3.33 11.46
N PRO A 160 0.89 -2.00 11.56
CA PRO A 160 2.07 -1.37 12.15
C PRO A 160 1.98 -1.29 13.69
N TYR A 161 1.77 -2.43 14.34
CA TYR A 161 1.74 -2.48 15.80
C TYR A 161 3.14 -2.22 16.38
N PRO A 162 3.32 -1.22 17.26
CA PRO A 162 4.62 -0.93 17.86
C PRO A 162 5.24 -2.13 18.60
N THR A 163 4.40 -2.96 19.23
CA THR A 163 4.82 -4.21 19.91
C THR A 163 5.67 -5.14 19.06
N VAL A 164 5.52 -5.07 17.73
CA VAL A 164 6.23 -5.95 16.78
C VAL A 164 7.46 -5.25 16.21
N TYR A 165 7.36 -3.96 15.86
CA TYR A 165 8.36 -3.32 14.99
C TYR A 165 9.27 -2.28 15.67
N THR A 166 8.98 -1.85 16.91
CA THR A 166 9.65 -0.71 17.56
C THR A 166 10.60 -1.10 18.69
N ILE A 167 11.41 -2.15 18.50
CA ILE A 167 12.43 -2.54 19.49
C ILE A 167 13.49 -1.43 19.61
N VAL A 168 13.79 -0.99 20.83
CA VAL A 168 14.86 -0.02 21.11
C VAL A 168 16.23 -0.72 21.05
N THR A 169 16.87 -0.68 19.89
CA THR A 169 18.23 -1.22 19.69
C THR A 169 19.29 -0.15 19.98
N PRO A 170 20.58 -0.52 20.14
CA PRO A 170 21.68 0.44 20.22
C PRO A 170 21.78 1.37 19.01
N ASN A 171 21.36 0.95 17.82
CA ASN A 171 21.30 1.84 16.65
C ASN A 171 20.27 2.95 16.86
N VAL A 172 19.08 2.60 17.37
CA VAL A 172 18.04 3.58 17.71
C VAL A 172 18.53 4.53 18.79
N VAL A 173 19.13 4.00 19.87
CA VAL A 173 19.71 4.82 20.94
C VAL A 173 20.76 5.79 20.38
N ASN A 174 21.70 5.31 19.56
CA ASN A 174 22.73 6.14 18.95
C ASN A 174 22.14 7.19 18.00
N PHE A 175 21.06 6.86 17.28
CA PHE A 175 20.41 7.79 16.37
C PHE A 175 19.70 8.94 17.11
N SER A 176 19.11 8.67 18.27
CA SER A 176 18.28 9.62 19.05
C SER A 176 18.99 10.27 20.24
N SER A 177 20.13 9.76 20.69
CA SER A 177 20.76 10.15 21.96
C SER A 177 21.06 11.65 22.01
N GLY A 178 20.62 12.31 23.08
CA GLY A 178 20.86 13.73 23.33
C GLY A 178 20.03 14.69 22.47
N LEU A 179 19.11 14.17 21.65
CA LEU A 179 18.26 14.97 20.76
C LEU A 179 16.88 15.21 21.38
N SER A 180 16.34 16.41 21.16
CA SER A 180 14.93 16.73 21.36
C SER A 180 14.04 16.01 20.35
N ILE A 181 12.73 15.97 20.61
CA ILE A 181 11.75 15.43 19.65
C ILE A 181 11.78 16.18 18.30
N GLU A 182 11.95 17.50 18.31
CA GLU A 182 12.07 18.31 17.08
C GLU A 182 13.28 17.88 16.26
N GLU A 183 14.44 17.70 16.91
CA GLU A 183 15.67 17.26 16.25
C GLU A 183 15.56 15.82 15.73
N ILE A 184 14.94 14.90 16.47
CA ILE A 184 14.73 13.52 16.01
C ILE A 184 13.82 13.49 14.77
N VAL A 185 12.70 14.20 14.82
CA VAL A 185 11.73 14.27 13.71
C VAL A 185 12.42 14.80 12.45
N ASN A 186 13.20 15.87 12.58
CA ASN A 186 13.94 16.43 11.46
C ASN A 186 15.03 15.49 10.95
N LYS A 187 15.78 14.86 11.86
CA LYS A 187 16.80 13.88 11.47
C LYS A 187 16.18 12.72 10.69
N ILE A 188 14.99 12.25 11.05
CA ILE A 188 14.28 11.23 10.26
C ILE A 188 13.84 11.79 8.89
N ARG A 189 13.22 12.98 8.86
CA ARG A 189 12.75 13.63 7.62
C ARG A 189 13.87 13.81 6.59
N PHE A 190 15.07 14.18 7.04
CA PHE A 190 16.17 14.56 6.15
C PHE A 190 17.21 13.46 5.94
N ASN A 191 17.44 12.57 6.91
CA ASN A 191 18.50 11.56 6.81
C ASN A 191 17.97 10.17 6.41
N ILE A 192 16.65 9.94 6.46
CA ILE A 192 16.03 8.69 6.01
C ILE A 192 15.27 8.94 4.71
N MET A 193 15.77 8.41 3.60
CA MET A 193 15.16 8.59 2.29
C MET A 193 13.73 8.02 2.24
N TYR A 194 12.78 8.73 1.64
CA TYR A 194 11.44 8.21 1.43
C TYR A 194 11.41 7.28 0.22
N ILE A 195 10.83 6.09 0.39
CA ILE A 195 10.55 5.14 -0.69
C ILE A 195 9.15 4.59 -0.52
N ASN A 196 8.49 4.23 -1.62
CA ASN A 196 7.21 3.52 -1.57
C ASN A 196 7.47 2.04 -1.80
N HIS A 197 7.12 1.17 -0.85
CA HIS A 197 7.38 -0.27 -1.00
C HIS A 197 6.62 -0.95 -2.16
N ILE A 198 5.56 -0.31 -2.66
CA ILE A 198 4.91 -0.74 -3.90
C ILE A 198 5.91 -0.73 -5.07
N THR A 199 6.77 0.28 -5.16
CA THR A 199 7.79 0.38 -6.23
C THR A 199 8.96 -0.58 -6.02
N GLU A 200 9.10 -1.15 -4.82
CA GLU A 200 10.00 -2.27 -4.54
C GLU A 200 9.36 -3.64 -4.84
N GLY A 201 8.14 -3.67 -5.39
CA GLY A 201 7.39 -4.90 -5.69
C GLY A 201 6.84 -5.62 -4.44
N ARG A 202 6.77 -4.91 -3.31
CA ARG A 202 6.37 -5.47 -2.01
C ARG A 202 5.34 -4.55 -1.33
N PRO A 203 4.11 -4.47 -1.87
CA PRO A 203 3.05 -3.70 -1.22
C PRO A 203 2.86 -4.23 0.22
N TYR A 204 2.70 -3.33 1.19
CA TYR A 204 2.52 -3.64 2.62
C TYR A 204 3.76 -4.15 3.38
N LEU A 205 4.96 -3.93 2.84
CA LEU A 205 6.19 -4.18 3.58
C LEU A 205 6.30 -3.22 4.75
N ILE A 206 6.56 -3.76 5.95
CA ILE A 206 6.87 -2.97 7.15
C ILE A 206 8.26 -3.36 7.62
N GLN A 207 9.12 -2.36 7.80
CA GLN A 207 10.46 -2.49 8.35
C GLN A 207 10.45 -2.37 9.88
N TYR A 208 11.41 -3.03 10.53
CA TYR A 208 11.71 -2.72 11.92
C TYR A 208 12.36 -1.32 12.01
N ALA A 209 12.23 -0.64 13.14
CA ALA A 209 12.91 0.64 13.37
C ALA A 209 14.43 0.53 13.12
N ASP A 210 15.07 -0.54 13.62
CA ASP A 210 16.48 -0.83 13.39
C ASP A 210 16.82 -1.04 11.91
N GLU A 211 15.95 -1.77 11.19
CA GLU A 211 16.13 -2.04 9.76
C GLU A 211 16.03 -0.76 8.92
N THR A 212 15.14 0.15 9.30
CA THR A 212 14.97 1.46 8.64
C THR A 212 16.26 2.29 8.71
N LEU A 213 16.95 2.26 9.85
CA LEU A 213 18.26 2.92 10.02
C LEU A 213 19.34 2.24 9.17
N VAL A 214 19.39 0.91 9.17
CA VAL A 214 20.39 0.14 8.39
C VAL A 214 20.21 0.35 6.90
N ARG A 215 18.96 0.42 6.42
CA ARG A 215 18.67 0.66 5.01
C ARG A 215 18.77 2.15 4.63
N GLY A 216 18.70 3.06 5.60
CA GLY A 216 18.69 4.51 5.39
C GLY A 216 17.47 5.00 4.59
N LYS A 217 16.42 4.17 4.49
CA LYS A 217 15.23 4.45 3.68
C LYS A 217 14.01 3.67 4.17
N GLY A 218 12.84 4.26 4.01
CA GLY A 218 11.55 3.65 4.36
C GLY A 218 10.37 4.53 3.98
N ASP A 219 9.19 3.94 3.96
CA ASP A 219 7.94 4.66 3.68
C ASP A 219 7.40 5.41 4.92
N CYS A 220 6.15 5.87 4.89
CA CYS A 220 5.53 6.56 6.02
C CYS A 220 5.45 5.69 7.28
N THR A 221 5.08 4.43 7.11
CA THR A 221 4.95 3.43 8.19
C THR A 221 6.29 3.22 8.89
N ASP A 222 7.34 2.97 8.10
CA ASP A 222 8.68 2.70 8.63
C ASP A 222 9.23 3.89 9.42
N LYS A 223 9.07 5.10 8.87
CA LYS A 223 9.53 6.33 9.52
C LYS A 223 8.75 6.61 10.80
N ALA A 224 7.44 6.34 10.82
CA ALA A 224 6.63 6.47 12.03
C ALA A 224 7.05 5.47 13.12
N LEU A 225 7.33 4.22 12.75
CA LEU A 225 7.83 3.20 13.68
C LEU A 225 9.25 3.52 14.17
N LEU A 226 10.12 4.08 13.32
CA LEU A 226 11.43 4.59 13.73
C LEU A 226 11.28 5.73 14.74
N LEU A 227 10.44 6.73 14.46
CA LEU A 227 10.18 7.83 15.38
C LEU A 227 9.66 7.30 16.72
N PHE A 228 8.68 6.39 16.71
CA PHE A 228 8.17 5.76 17.92
C PHE A 228 9.29 5.14 18.76
N SER A 229 10.19 4.35 18.14
CA SER A 229 11.31 3.72 18.83
C SER A 229 12.32 4.74 19.38
N CYS A 230 12.60 5.83 18.64
CA CYS A 230 13.43 6.93 19.11
C CYS A 230 12.80 7.70 20.27
N LEU A 231 11.48 7.81 20.34
CA LEU A 231 10.81 8.45 21.47
C LEU A 231 10.87 7.57 22.71
N LEU A 232 10.71 6.24 22.55
CA LEU A 232 10.94 5.29 23.64
C LEU A 232 12.35 5.40 24.22
N SER A 233 13.38 5.49 23.37
CA SER A 233 14.78 5.55 23.83
C SER A 233 15.12 6.82 24.62
N ILE A 234 14.37 7.92 24.40
CA ILE A 234 14.55 9.17 25.16
C ILE A 234 13.55 9.34 26.31
N GLY A 235 12.77 8.29 26.63
CA GLY A 235 11.97 8.21 27.85
C GLY A 235 10.46 8.43 27.71
N TYR A 236 9.91 8.47 26.49
CA TYR A 236 8.46 8.47 26.32
C TYR A 236 7.87 7.10 26.65
N PHE A 237 6.66 7.09 27.20
CA PHE A 237 5.95 5.86 27.52
C PHE A 237 5.22 5.30 26.31
N ALA A 238 5.42 4.02 26.01
CA ALA A 238 4.76 3.33 24.89
C ALA A 238 3.22 3.39 24.94
N ASN A 239 2.64 3.52 26.14
CA ASN A 239 1.19 3.60 26.34
C ASN A 239 0.61 5.00 26.07
N ASP A 240 1.46 6.02 25.98
CA ASP A 240 1.08 7.40 25.68
C ASP A 240 1.32 7.74 24.20
N MET A 241 1.71 6.75 23.41
CA MET A 241 2.03 6.89 22.00
C MET A 241 1.32 5.82 21.16
N GLY A 242 1.10 6.11 19.90
CA GLY A 242 0.58 5.15 18.93
C GLY A 242 0.98 5.52 17.51
N ILE A 243 0.62 4.65 16.57
CA ILE A 243 0.61 4.94 15.14
C ILE A 243 -0.83 5.22 14.72
N ALA A 244 -1.04 6.25 13.93
CA ALA A 244 -2.34 6.54 13.34
C ALA A 244 -2.22 6.67 11.83
N THR A 245 -3.20 6.12 11.11
CA THR A 245 -3.33 6.37 9.68
C THR A 245 -4.11 7.66 9.46
N ILE A 246 -3.55 8.58 8.67
CA ILE A 246 -4.24 9.76 8.18
C ILE A 246 -4.53 9.63 6.70
N SER A 247 -5.54 10.36 6.23
CA SER A 247 -5.91 10.40 4.83
C SER A 247 -6.52 11.76 4.50
N LYS A 248 -6.60 12.07 3.21
CA LYS A 248 -7.42 13.18 2.75
C LYS A 248 -8.90 12.89 3.04
N CYS A 249 -9.72 13.94 3.07
CA CYS A 249 -11.15 13.80 3.35
C CYS A 249 -11.96 13.07 2.25
N ASP A 250 -11.35 12.75 1.11
CA ASP A 250 -11.88 11.84 0.08
C ASP A 250 -11.52 10.36 0.33
N GLY A 251 -10.79 10.07 1.41
CA GLY A 251 -10.33 8.73 1.80
C GLY A 251 -9.11 8.23 1.03
N GLN A 252 -8.49 9.05 0.18
CA GLN A 252 -7.29 8.69 -0.57
C GLN A 252 -6.02 9.08 0.20
N GLU A 253 -4.87 8.63 -0.32
CA GLU A 253 -3.54 8.96 0.20
C GLU A 253 -3.40 8.60 1.69
N LEU A 254 -3.50 7.30 2.00
CA LEU A 254 -3.24 6.80 3.34
C LEU A 254 -1.78 7.06 3.74
N HIS A 255 -1.58 7.50 4.98
CA HIS A 255 -0.27 7.89 5.48
C HIS A 255 -0.17 7.68 6.99
N ASP A 256 0.83 6.95 7.43
CA ASP A 256 1.00 6.66 8.84
C ASP A 256 1.90 7.70 9.53
N ILE A 257 1.49 8.10 10.73
CA ILE A 257 2.19 9.08 11.58
C ILE A 257 2.26 8.59 13.03
N VAL A 258 3.04 9.27 13.86
CA VAL A 258 3.04 9.05 15.32
C VAL A 258 2.00 9.96 15.96
N ILE A 259 1.26 9.42 16.92
CA ILE A 259 0.38 10.19 17.82
C ILE A 259 0.90 10.11 19.24
N ILE A 260 0.89 11.22 19.98
CA ILE A 260 1.49 11.33 21.32
C ILE A 260 0.55 12.10 22.24
N LYS A 261 0.24 11.57 23.42
CA LYS A 261 -0.62 12.24 24.41
C LYS A 261 0.05 13.47 25.04
N ASN A 262 1.31 13.32 25.45
CA ASN A 262 2.09 14.35 26.13
C ASN A 262 3.40 14.60 25.36
N PRO A 263 3.40 15.43 24.31
CA PRO A 263 4.53 15.55 23.40
C PRO A 263 5.75 16.27 23.99
N GLY A 264 5.68 16.77 25.23
CA GLY A 264 6.77 17.56 25.82
C GLY A 264 7.07 18.87 25.07
N LEU A 265 6.12 19.32 24.25
CA LEU A 265 6.20 20.49 23.36
C LEU A 265 5.08 21.48 23.69
N ASP A 266 5.18 22.69 23.15
CA ASP A 266 4.09 23.67 23.22
C ASP A 266 2.90 23.18 22.38
N THR A 267 1.90 22.63 23.06
CA THR A 267 0.73 22.03 22.44
C THR A 267 -0.13 23.01 21.66
N THR A 268 -0.03 24.32 21.95
CA THR A 268 -0.77 25.35 21.23
C THR A 268 -0.33 25.50 19.77
N ARG A 269 0.91 25.10 19.46
CA ARG A 269 1.48 25.18 18.12
C ARG A 269 1.02 24.07 17.18
N PHE A 270 0.42 23.00 17.69
CA PHE A 270 -0.17 21.94 16.85
C PHE A 270 -1.42 22.42 16.10
N GLY A 271 -2.01 23.55 16.50
CA GLY A 271 -3.20 24.08 15.85
C GLY A 271 -4.32 23.04 15.84
N LYS A 272 -4.74 22.60 14.66
CA LYS A 272 -5.77 21.57 14.49
C LYS A 272 -5.25 20.13 14.51
N TYR A 273 -3.94 19.90 14.50
CA TYR A 273 -3.32 18.57 14.37
C TYR A 273 -3.30 17.78 15.70
N HIS A 274 -4.47 17.65 16.31
CA HIS A 274 -4.73 16.85 17.50
C HIS A 274 -6.18 16.34 17.52
N PHE A 275 -6.45 15.29 18.27
CA PHE A 275 -7.79 14.71 18.38
C PHE A 275 -7.95 13.93 19.69
N ASP A 276 -9.20 13.74 20.13
CA ASP A 276 -9.52 13.03 21.36
C ASP A 276 -9.99 11.60 21.09
N VAL A 277 -9.43 10.63 21.83
CA VAL A 277 -9.82 9.22 21.79
C VAL A 277 -9.96 8.72 23.21
N ASP A 278 -11.13 8.13 23.53
CA ASP A 278 -11.39 7.56 24.85
C ASP A 278 -11.12 8.53 26.03
N GLY A 279 -11.34 9.83 25.81
CA GLY A 279 -11.13 10.89 26.81
C GLY A 279 -9.69 11.40 26.91
N GLU A 280 -8.81 10.99 26.00
CA GLU A 280 -7.40 11.37 25.94
C GLU A 280 -7.10 12.15 24.66
N THR A 281 -6.43 13.30 24.78
CA THR A 281 -6.00 14.10 23.63
C THR A 281 -4.66 13.60 23.11
N PHE A 282 -4.57 13.37 21.81
CA PHE A 282 -3.36 12.98 21.11
C PHE A 282 -2.95 14.03 20.08
N TYR A 283 -1.66 14.33 20.04
CA TYR A 283 -1.02 15.27 19.12
C TYR A 283 -0.31 14.50 18.00
N MET A 284 -0.44 15.01 16.78
CA MET A 284 0.01 14.35 15.56
C MET A 284 1.42 14.80 15.18
N VAL A 285 2.34 13.86 14.99
CA VAL A 285 3.73 14.14 14.59
C VAL A 285 4.07 13.35 13.33
N ASP A 286 4.36 14.07 12.25
CA ASP A 286 4.65 13.48 10.93
C ASP A 286 6.16 13.43 10.64
N PRO A 287 6.81 12.27 10.68
CA PRO A 287 8.25 12.14 10.40
C PRO A 287 8.58 12.17 8.90
N THR A 288 7.62 12.46 8.03
CA THR A 288 7.80 12.39 6.57
C THR A 288 7.70 13.73 5.87
N ASN A 289 7.22 14.76 6.56
CA ASN A 289 7.07 16.11 6.02
C ASN A 289 8.45 16.77 5.82
N SER A 290 9.13 16.41 4.75
CA SER A 290 10.44 16.95 4.40
C SER A 290 10.40 18.46 4.12
N LEU A 291 9.22 19.02 3.85
CA LEU A 291 9.02 20.44 3.53
C LEU A 291 9.14 21.38 4.74
N SER A 292 9.19 20.84 5.95
CA SER A 292 9.28 21.63 7.18
C SER A 292 10.23 21.02 8.19
N THR A 293 10.94 21.89 8.91
CA THR A 293 11.68 21.53 10.12
C THR A 293 10.82 21.65 11.38
N SER A 294 9.58 22.14 11.26
CA SER A 294 8.66 22.25 12.36
C SER A 294 8.03 20.90 12.68
N VAL A 295 8.16 20.45 13.92
CA VAL A 295 7.51 19.21 14.38
C VAL A 295 5.98 19.29 14.33
N TYR A 296 5.44 20.50 14.40
CA TYR A 296 4.00 20.78 14.40
C TYR A 296 3.39 20.68 12.99
N ASP A 297 4.21 20.67 11.94
CA ASP A 297 3.72 20.64 10.56
C ASP A 297 3.56 19.20 10.06
N ILE A 298 2.34 18.86 9.67
CA ILE A 298 2.01 17.67 8.89
C ILE A 298 2.23 17.96 7.40
N SER A 299 2.47 16.91 6.59
CA SER A 299 2.61 17.04 5.14
C SER A 299 1.51 17.94 4.53
N PRO A 300 1.87 18.96 3.71
CA PRO A 300 0.93 19.94 3.18
C PRO A 300 -0.22 19.37 2.34
N GLN A 301 -0.12 18.11 1.90
CA GLN A 301 -1.21 17.43 1.21
C GLN A 301 -2.45 17.18 2.10
N TYR A 302 -2.30 17.28 3.43
CA TYR A 302 -3.36 17.13 4.43
C TYR A 302 -3.78 18.45 5.10
N LYS A 303 -3.22 19.58 4.66
CA LYS A 303 -3.39 20.88 5.35
C LYS A 303 -4.83 21.39 5.39
N ASP A 304 -5.65 21.02 4.40
CA ASP A 304 -7.00 21.57 4.26
C ASP A 304 -7.99 20.76 5.09
N CYS A 305 -8.02 19.44 4.91
CA CYS A 305 -8.91 18.54 5.62
C CYS A 305 -8.25 17.16 5.70
N LEU A 306 -8.27 16.56 6.90
CA LEU A 306 -7.76 15.20 7.09
C LEU A 306 -8.72 14.35 7.91
N ILE A 307 -8.68 13.05 7.63
CA ILE A 307 -9.36 12.02 8.41
C ILE A 307 -8.28 11.20 9.09
N VAL A 308 -8.35 11.08 10.42
CA VAL A 308 -7.57 10.14 11.21
C VAL A 308 -8.38 8.85 11.37
N GLY A 309 -7.79 7.70 11.09
CA GLY A 309 -8.39 6.40 11.29
C GLY A 309 -7.31 5.36 11.59
N ASN A 310 -7.72 4.15 11.99
CA ASN A 310 -6.83 3.05 12.35
C ASN A 310 -5.74 3.45 13.36
N LEU A 311 -6.02 3.22 14.64
CA LEU A 311 -5.11 3.54 15.72
C LEU A 311 -4.42 2.27 16.21
N TYR A 312 -3.09 2.26 16.19
CA TYR A 312 -2.26 1.13 16.63
C TYR A 312 -1.45 1.54 17.85
N PHE A 313 -1.83 1.03 19.01
CA PHE A 313 -1.14 1.27 20.28
C PHE A 313 -0.28 0.07 20.67
N GLN A 314 0.63 0.29 21.64
CA GLN A 314 1.39 -0.79 22.27
C GLN A 314 0.46 -1.84 22.91
N ASP A 315 -0.57 -1.39 23.65
CA ASP A 315 -1.64 -2.29 24.07
C ASP A 315 -2.59 -2.52 22.88
N THR A 316 -2.52 -3.71 22.29
CA THR A 316 -3.33 -4.06 21.12
C THR A 316 -4.83 -4.04 21.42
N ASN A 317 -5.24 -4.14 22.68
CA ASN A 317 -6.66 -4.01 23.08
C ASN A 317 -7.15 -2.56 23.02
N LYS A 318 -6.25 -1.58 23.09
CA LYS A 318 -6.58 -0.15 22.86
C LYS A 318 -6.65 0.20 21.39
N GLY A 319 -6.12 -0.65 20.51
CA GLY A 319 -6.16 -0.46 19.07
C GLY A 319 -7.60 -0.25 18.60
N LYS A 320 -7.81 0.78 17.79
CA LYS A 320 -9.12 1.05 17.19
C LYS A 320 -8.99 0.80 15.70
N GLY A 321 -9.90 -0.01 15.16
CA GLY A 321 -10.08 -0.11 13.71
C GLY A 321 -10.52 1.23 13.12
N TRP A 322 -10.96 1.22 11.86
CA TRP A 322 -11.32 2.45 11.15
C TRP A 322 -12.44 3.21 11.88
N MET A 323 -12.06 4.29 12.58
CA MET A 323 -12.94 5.22 13.29
C MET A 323 -12.50 6.62 12.85
N PRO A 324 -13.20 7.25 11.89
CA PRO A 324 -12.75 8.48 11.28
C PRO A 324 -12.95 9.66 12.24
N TYR A 325 -11.85 10.27 12.68
CA TYR A 325 -11.86 11.60 13.27
C TYR A 325 -11.55 12.61 12.17
N ARG A 326 -12.51 13.49 11.89
CA ARG A 326 -12.32 14.54 10.89
C ARG A 326 -11.74 15.79 11.56
N ILE A 327 -10.67 16.31 10.98
CA ILE A 327 -10.01 17.53 11.39
C ILE A 327 -10.12 18.53 10.23
N GLU A 328 -10.75 19.67 10.47
CA GLU A 328 -10.96 20.78 9.54
C GLU A 328 -10.17 22.02 9.97
#